data_AF-A0A8J6LHI4-F1
#
_entry.id   AF-A0A8J6LHI4-F1
#
_cell.length_a   1.000
_cell.length_b   1.000
_cell.length_c   1.000
_cell.angle_alpha   90.00
_cell.angle_beta   90.00
_cell.angle_gamma   90.00
#
_symmetry.space_group_name_H-M   'P 1'
#
loop_
_entity.id
_entity.type
_entity.pdbx_description
1 polymer ?
#
loop_
_entity_poly.entity_id
_entity_poly.type
_entity_poly.pdbx_seq_one_letter_code
_entity_poly.pdbx_strand_id
1 'polypeptide(L)'
;MDQDFLKKEEEFRRENKQLELKTKEILQKVDDIMVKKMQDLQLQHFKPEMRHIDLKDLNLPRSVDEMGAKGMVQFYKSKIKTLQDDLAKSQTELKNKADELKKMQKNYQGACEEKEKWFLQYNIEKNCNAKLEKQITACNSKLQLKDSENVALRKEVEQLKNELKNSSNELNASENRLKRASQEIEKHKSLVKTLRQEEKESKESYRNNLKDLISTVKQIQKHKNELLHGYKKQIQLIDNLKKQKVHVESCKVLELAESEFFKLLEWKLD
;
A
#
# COMPACT_ATOMS: atom_id res chain seq x y z
N MET A 1 7.81 -11.66 -20.58
CA MET A 1 8.98 -12.40 -20.09
C MET A 1 8.60 -13.83 -19.69
N ASP A 2 7.44 -14.06 -19.07
CA ASP A 2 7.01 -15.41 -18.60
C ASP A 2 6.79 -16.47 -19.69
N GLN A 3 6.34 -16.10 -20.89
CA GLN A 3 6.14 -17.06 -21.98
C GLN A 3 7.45 -17.66 -22.51
N ASP A 4 8.57 -16.96 -22.35
CA ASP A 4 9.89 -17.40 -22.83
C ASP A 4 10.52 -18.42 -21.88
N PHE A 5 10.27 -18.25 -20.57
CA PHE A 5 10.67 -19.21 -19.55
C PHE A 5 9.89 -20.52 -19.65
N LEU A 6 8.59 -20.47 -19.96
CA LEU A 6 7.77 -21.67 -20.11
C LEU A 6 8.21 -22.52 -21.30
N LYS A 7 8.59 -21.88 -22.42
CA LYS A 7 9.14 -22.57 -23.60
C LYS A 7 10.49 -23.23 -23.30
N LYS A 8 11.38 -22.54 -22.58
CA LYS A 8 12.66 -23.11 -22.12
C LYS A 8 12.45 -24.29 -21.18
N GLU A 9 11.47 -24.23 -20.27
CA GLU A 9 11.15 -25.34 -19.39
C GLU A 9 10.70 -26.59 -20.18
N GLU A 10 9.83 -26.41 -21.17
CA GLU A 10 9.39 -27.51 -22.04
C GLU A 10 10.55 -28.11 -22.86
N GLU A 11 11.47 -27.25 -23.33
CA GLU A 11 12.65 -27.68 -24.08
C GLU A 11 13.60 -28.51 -23.19
N PHE A 12 13.89 -28.05 -21.98
CA PHE A 12 14.69 -28.80 -21.01
C PHE A 12 14.02 -30.12 -20.60
N ARG A 13 12.69 -30.17 -20.47
CA ARG A 13 11.98 -31.43 -20.21
C ARG A 13 12.13 -32.42 -21.37
N ARG A 14 12.06 -31.96 -22.63
CA ARG A 14 12.30 -32.83 -23.79
C ARG A 14 13.74 -33.33 -23.83
N GLU A 15 14.71 -32.45 -23.59
CA GLU A 15 16.12 -32.80 -23.61
C GLU A 15 16.48 -33.81 -22.51
N ASN A 16 15.98 -33.60 -21.29
CA ASN A 16 16.15 -34.57 -20.19
C ASN A 16 15.54 -35.94 -20.53
N LYS A 17 14.36 -35.97 -21.16
CA LYS A 17 13.74 -37.24 -21.58
C LYS A 17 14.59 -37.96 -22.64
N GLN A 18 15.21 -37.23 -23.56
CA GLN A 18 16.13 -37.83 -24.53
C GLN A 18 17.42 -38.33 -23.88
N LEU A 19 17.96 -37.61 -22.89
CA LEU A 19 19.13 -38.02 -22.12
C LEU A 19 18.85 -39.29 -21.31
N GLU A 20 17.69 -39.41 -20.68
CA GLU A 20 17.27 -40.63 -19.97
C GLU A 20 17.19 -41.84 -20.91
N LEU A 21 16.61 -41.67 -22.10
CA LEU A 21 16.53 -42.73 -23.11
C LEU A 21 17.91 -43.18 -23.57
N LYS A 22 18.81 -42.23 -23.89
CA LYS A 22 20.20 -42.54 -24.27
C LYS A 22 20.96 -43.23 -23.14
N THR A 23 20.76 -42.79 -21.89
CA THR A 23 21.39 -43.40 -20.72
C THR A 23 20.96 -44.85 -20.55
N LYS A 24 19.66 -45.14 -20.73
CA LYS A 24 19.12 -46.50 -20.71
C LYS A 24 19.70 -47.37 -21.82
N GLU A 25 19.81 -46.84 -23.04
CA GLU A 25 20.40 -47.56 -24.17
C GLU A 25 21.89 -47.90 -23.96
N ILE A 26 22.66 -46.96 -23.40
CA ILE A 26 24.07 -47.17 -23.07
C ILE A 26 24.22 -48.23 -21.98
N LEU A 27 23.43 -48.17 -20.91
CA LEU A 27 23.43 -49.18 -19.84
C LEU A 27 23.16 -50.58 -20.40
N GLN A 28 22.17 -50.70 -21.28
CA GLN A 28 21.83 -51.98 -21.90
C GLN A 28 22.96 -52.53 -22.78
N LYS A 29 23.64 -51.67 -23.55
CA LYS A 29 24.85 -52.07 -24.31
C LYS A 29 26.00 -52.50 -23.41
N VAL A 30 26.17 -51.85 -22.25
CA VAL A 30 27.20 -52.23 -21.27
C VAL A 30 26.91 -53.60 -20.67
N ASP A 31 25.65 -53.86 -20.32
CA ASP A 31 25.21 -55.17 -19.81
C ASP A 31 25.43 -56.28 -20.85
N ASP A 32 25.06 -56.04 -22.11
CA ASP A 32 25.28 -57.00 -23.21
C ASP A 32 26.77 -57.31 -23.42
N ILE A 33 27.64 -56.29 -23.36
CA ILE A 33 29.10 -56.47 -23.47
C ILE A 33 29.64 -57.24 -22.26
N MET A 34 29.16 -56.95 -21.04
CA MET A 34 29.57 -57.66 -19.84
C MET A 34 29.19 -59.15 -19.89
N VAL A 35 27.97 -59.47 -20.31
CA VAL A 35 27.50 -60.86 -20.47
C VAL A 35 28.34 -61.61 -21.50
N LYS A 36 28.58 -60.99 -22.67
CA LYS A 36 29.40 -61.59 -23.73
C LYS A 36 30.83 -61.85 -23.27
N LYS A 37 31.44 -60.89 -22.56
CA LYS A 37 32.80 -61.02 -22.04
C LYS A 37 32.92 -62.04 -20.91
N MET A 38 31.87 -62.21 -20.10
CA MET A 38 31.78 -63.30 -19.11
C MET A 38 31.71 -64.67 -19.78
N GLN A 39 30.91 -64.80 -20.85
CA GLN A 39 30.84 -66.06 -21.61
C GLN A 39 32.17 -66.40 -22.29
N ASP A 40 32.85 -65.41 -22.87
CA ASP A 40 34.18 -65.59 -23.47
C ASP A 40 35.23 -66.03 -22.43
N LEU A 41 35.15 -65.50 -21.20
CA LEU A 41 36.02 -65.92 -20.09
C LEU A 41 35.69 -67.31 -19.56
N GLN A 42 34.41 -67.71 -19.54
CA GLN A 42 34.00 -69.06 -19.14
C GLN A 42 34.40 -70.13 -20.16
N LEU A 43 34.48 -69.78 -21.45
CA LEU A 43 34.93 -70.68 -22.52
C LEU A 43 36.46 -70.88 -22.56
N GLN A 44 37.25 -70.01 -21.91
CA GLN A 44 38.70 -70.18 -21.75
C GLN A 44 39.08 -71.09 -20.56
N HIS A 45 38.39 -72.23 -20.41
CA HIS A 45 38.86 -73.29 -19.52
C HIS A 45 40.14 -73.90 -20.11
N PHE A 46 41.29 -73.43 -19.66
CA PHE A 46 42.60 -73.95 -20.06
C PHE A 46 42.75 -75.37 -19.51
N LYS A 47 42.41 -76.39 -20.32
CA LYS A 47 42.84 -77.76 -20.06
C LYS A 47 44.35 -77.83 -20.31
N PRO A 48 45.19 -78.19 -19.32
CA PRO A 48 46.59 -78.45 -19.60
C PRO A 48 46.67 -79.78 -20.33
N GLU A 49 46.71 -79.77 -21.66
CA GLU A 49 47.14 -80.92 -22.43
C GLU A 49 48.64 -81.11 -22.17
N MET A 50 48.98 -82.18 -21.44
CA MET A 50 50.34 -82.68 -21.38
C MET A 50 50.71 -83.20 -22.76
N ARG A 51 51.34 -82.36 -23.60
CA ARG A 51 51.92 -82.83 -24.86
C ARG A 51 53.08 -83.75 -24.52
N HIS A 52 53.01 -85.00 -24.99
CA HIS A 52 54.19 -85.85 -25.11
C HIS A 52 55.16 -85.16 -26.06
N ILE A 53 56.35 -84.78 -25.56
CA ILE A 53 57.42 -84.25 -26.39
C ILE A 53 58.09 -85.45 -27.06
N ASP A 54 57.88 -85.60 -28.36
CA ASP A 54 58.55 -86.63 -29.16
C ASP A 54 60.01 -86.22 -29.41
N LEU A 55 60.96 -87.17 -29.47
CA LEU A 55 62.40 -86.86 -29.58
C LEU A 55 62.74 -86.07 -30.86
N LYS A 56 61.87 -86.14 -31.87
CA LYS A 56 61.99 -85.45 -33.16
C LYS A 56 61.54 -83.98 -33.13
N ASP A 57 60.83 -83.56 -32.09
CA ASP A 57 60.35 -82.17 -31.94
C ASP A 57 61.40 -81.26 -31.28
N LEU A 58 62.48 -81.83 -30.74
CA LEU A 58 63.68 -81.04 -30.51
C LEU A 58 64.28 -80.74 -31.88
N ASN A 59 64.24 -79.46 -32.29
CA ASN A 59 64.95 -78.93 -33.47
C ASN A 59 66.45 -79.26 -33.40
N LEU A 60 66.80 -80.50 -33.74
CA LEU A 60 68.12 -81.10 -33.71
C LEU A 60 68.64 -81.09 -35.15
N PRO A 61 69.77 -80.42 -35.41
CA PRO A 61 70.41 -80.50 -36.72
C PRO A 61 70.77 -81.96 -37.04
N ARG A 62 70.47 -82.44 -38.26
CA ARG A 62 70.82 -83.80 -38.71
C ARG A 62 72.33 -84.11 -38.63
N SER A 63 73.18 -83.09 -38.51
CA SER A 63 74.64 -83.20 -38.34
C SER A 63 75.08 -83.72 -36.96
N VAL A 64 74.15 -83.85 -36.00
CA VAL A 64 74.47 -84.37 -34.66
C VAL A 64 74.63 -85.89 -34.68
N ASP A 65 73.94 -86.61 -35.57
CA ASP A 65 74.06 -88.08 -35.72
C ASP A 65 75.39 -88.51 -36.37
N GLU A 66 76.07 -87.59 -37.07
CA GLU A 66 77.38 -87.80 -37.72
C GLU A 66 78.57 -87.47 -36.79
N MET A 67 78.30 -86.90 -35.61
CA MET A 67 79.31 -86.64 -34.58
C MET A 67 79.61 -87.92 -33.79
N GLY A 68 80.89 -88.26 -33.57
CA GLY A 68 81.26 -89.35 -32.67
C GLY A 68 80.68 -89.14 -31.26
N ALA A 69 80.44 -90.22 -30.48
CA ALA A 69 79.69 -90.20 -29.22
C ALA A 69 80.04 -89.06 -28.24
N LYS A 70 81.31 -88.65 -28.16
CA LYS A 70 81.76 -87.51 -27.34
C LYS A 70 81.22 -86.15 -27.82
N GLY A 71 81.10 -85.95 -29.13
CA GLY A 71 80.53 -84.74 -29.74
C GLY A 71 79.02 -84.63 -29.49
N MET A 72 78.29 -85.74 -29.61
CA MET A 72 76.86 -85.81 -29.26
C MET A 72 76.62 -85.45 -27.79
N VAL A 73 77.39 -86.04 -26.86
CA VAL A 73 77.29 -85.76 -25.42
C VAL A 73 77.52 -84.27 -25.12
N GLN A 74 78.52 -83.64 -25.75
CA GLN A 74 78.82 -82.22 -25.54
C GLN A 74 77.72 -81.31 -26.12
N PHE A 75 77.16 -81.67 -27.28
CA PHE A 75 76.04 -80.98 -27.89
C PHE A 75 74.79 -81.08 -27.00
N TYR A 76 74.40 -82.28 -26.57
CA TYR A 76 73.26 -82.48 -25.69
C TYR A 76 73.44 -81.77 -24.34
N LYS A 77 74.65 -81.78 -23.76
CA LYS A 77 74.95 -81.02 -22.54
C LYS A 77 74.79 -79.51 -22.74
N SER A 78 75.21 -78.98 -23.88
CA SER A 78 75.03 -77.56 -24.24
C SER A 78 73.55 -77.24 -24.45
N LYS A 79 72.79 -78.10 -25.14
CA LYS A 79 71.36 -77.93 -25.37
C LYS A 79 70.55 -77.99 -24.07
N ILE A 80 70.88 -78.93 -23.18
CA ILE A 80 70.31 -79.02 -21.83
C ILE A 80 70.58 -77.73 -21.07
N LYS A 81 71.82 -77.22 -21.11
CA LYS A 81 72.17 -75.96 -20.45
C LYS A 81 71.37 -74.77 -21.02
N THR A 82 71.26 -74.66 -22.35
CA THR A 82 70.44 -73.61 -22.98
C THR A 82 68.97 -73.72 -22.58
N LEU A 83 68.40 -74.93 -22.56
CA LEU A 83 67.02 -75.14 -22.13
C LEU A 83 66.82 -74.84 -20.63
N GLN A 84 67.81 -75.12 -19.78
CA GLN A 84 67.81 -74.75 -18.36
C GLN A 84 67.86 -73.23 -18.17
N ASP A 85 68.70 -72.53 -18.95
CA ASP A 85 68.80 -71.07 -18.93
C ASP A 85 67.50 -70.42 -19.42
N ASP A 86 66.88 -70.96 -20.47
CA ASP A 86 65.60 -70.48 -20.99
C ASP A 86 64.45 -70.75 -20.01
N LEU A 87 64.43 -71.93 -19.37
CA LEU A 87 63.48 -72.23 -18.29
C LEU A 87 63.62 -71.25 -17.12
N ALA A 88 64.86 -70.95 -16.69
CA ALA A 88 65.12 -69.99 -15.61
C ALA A 88 64.69 -68.56 -15.99
N LYS A 89 64.90 -68.14 -17.25
CA LYS A 89 64.39 -66.87 -17.77
C LYS A 89 62.86 -66.84 -17.76
N SER A 90 62.20 -67.86 -18.31
CA SER A 90 60.73 -67.94 -18.31
C SER A 90 60.13 -67.99 -16.91
N GLN A 91 60.78 -68.67 -15.95
CA GLN A 91 60.38 -68.65 -14.55
C GLN A 91 60.49 -67.26 -13.92
N THR A 92 61.57 -66.53 -14.23
CA THR A 92 61.77 -65.14 -13.76
C THR A 92 60.73 -64.20 -14.36
N GLU A 93 60.45 -64.32 -15.66
CA GLU A 93 59.41 -63.56 -16.34
C GLU A 93 58.02 -63.85 -15.77
N LEU A 94 57.68 -65.12 -15.53
CA LEU A 94 56.42 -65.51 -14.90
C LEU A 94 56.28 -64.91 -13.50
N LYS A 95 57.36 -64.91 -12.70
CA LYS A 95 57.37 -64.27 -11.37
C LYS A 95 57.14 -62.77 -11.48
N ASN A 96 57.84 -62.09 -12.38
CA ASN A 96 57.67 -60.64 -12.60
C ASN A 96 56.24 -60.31 -13.03
N LYS A 97 55.67 -61.10 -13.96
CA LYS A 97 54.28 -60.94 -14.41
C LYS A 97 53.27 -61.20 -13.29
N ALA A 98 53.52 -62.18 -12.42
CA ALA A 98 52.67 -62.44 -11.26
C ALA A 98 52.70 -61.28 -10.25
N ASP A 99 53.87 -60.67 -10.02
CA ASP A 99 54.01 -59.50 -9.14
C ASP A 99 53.37 -58.24 -9.75
N GLU A 100 53.51 -58.04 -11.07
CA GLU A 100 52.80 -56.98 -11.81
C GLU A 100 51.28 -57.16 -11.72
N LEU A 101 50.78 -58.38 -11.90
CA LEU A 101 49.36 -58.70 -11.83
C LEU A 101 48.80 -58.41 -10.43
N LYS A 102 49.53 -58.78 -9.36
CA LYS A 102 49.15 -58.44 -7.98
C LYS A 102 49.09 -56.92 -7.75
N LYS A 103 50.06 -56.18 -8.27
CA LYS A 103 50.07 -54.70 -8.17
C LYS A 103 48.87 -54.10 -8.90
N MET A 104 48.59 -54.56 -10.11
CA MET A 104 47.43 -54.09 -10.89
C MET A 104 46.11 -54.45 -10.22
N GLN A 105 45.99 -55.63 -9.64
CA GLN A 105 44.80 -56.04 -8.89
C GLN A 105 44.56 -55.14 -7.66
N LYS A 106 45.63 -54.80 -6.91
CA LYS A 106 45.53 -53.87 -5.77
C LYS A 106 45.12 -52.46 -6.21
N ASN A 107 45.71 -51.96 -7.29
CA ASN A 107 45.36 -50.64 -7.84
C ASN A 107 43.91 -50.59 -8.34
N TYR A 108 43.47 -51.65 -9.02
CA TYR A 108 42.09 -51.80 -9.48
C TYR A 108 41.10 -51.79 -8.31
N GLN A 109 41.39 -52.55 -7.25
CA GLN A 109 40.57 -52.57 -6.04
C GLN A 109 40.47 -51.17 -5.40
N GLY A 110 41.59 -50.45 -5.28
CA GLY A 110 41.58 -49.07 -4.76
C GLY A 110 40.75 -48.11 -5.61
N ALA A 111 40.83 -48.22 -6.94
CA ALA A 111 40.03 -47.42 -7.86
C ALA A 111 38.53 -47.76 -7.78
N CYS A 112 38.17 -49.03 -7.56
CA CYS A 112 36.78 -49.45 -7.32
C CYS A 112 36.21 -48.84 -6.03
N GLU A 113 36.96 -48.90 -4.93
CA GLU A 113 36.55 -48.29 -3.65
C GLU A 113 36.41 -46.77 -3.75
N GLU A 114 37.31 -46.11 -4.48
CA GLU A 114 37.24 -44.66 -4.71
C GLU A 114 36.02 -44.29 -5.57
N LYS A 115 35.73 -45.06 -6.62
CA LYS A 115 34.52 -44.89 -7.44
C LYS A 115 33.24 -44.98 -6.59
N GLU A 116 33.16 -45.96 -5.68
CA GLU A 116 32.01 -46.11 -4.79
C GLU A 116 31.85 -44.91 -3.84
N LYS A 117 32.96 -44.40 -3.28
CA LYS A 117 32.95 -43.19 -2.45
C LYS A 117 32.45 -41.97 -3.22
N TRP A 118 32.96 -41.74 -4.43
CA TRP A 118 32.51 -40.63 -5.27
C TRP A 118 31.04 -40.78 -5.68
N PHE A 119 30.58 -41.99 -5.95
CA PHE A 119 29.18 -42.24 -6.26
C PHE A 119 28.26 -41.95 -5.08
N LEU A 120 28.64 -42.32 -3.86
CA LEU A 120 27.89 -41.97 -2.65
C LEU A 120 27.85 -40.45 -2.45
N GLN A 121 29.00 -39.78 -2.56
CA GLN A 121 29.08 -38.32 -2.42
C GLN A 121 28.21 -37.61 -3.47
N TYR A 122 28.29 -38.04 -4.74
CA TYR A 122 27.46 -37.50 -5.82
C TYR A 122 25.97 -37.58 -5.49
N ASN A 123 25.50 -38.71 -4.96
CA ASN A 123 24.09 -38.87 -4.62
C ASN A 123 23.66 -37.97 -3.45
N ILE A 124 24.54 -37.77 -2.45
CA ILE A 124 24.28 -36.84 -1.34
C ILE A 124 24.15 -35.41 -1.88
N GLU A 125 25.12 -34.95 -2.68
CA GLU A 125 25.12 -33.61 -3.26
C GLU A 125 23.93 -33.39 -4.21
N LYS A 126 23.60 -34.37 -5.05
CA LYS A 126 22.43 -34.33 -5.94
C LYS A 126 21.14 -34.11 -5.15
N ASN A 127 20.97 -34.84 -4.04
CA ASN A 127 19.80 -34.69 -3.17
C ASN A 127 19.80 -33.35 -2.42
N CYS A 128 20.98 -32.83 -2.05
CA CYS A 128 21.12 -31.51 -1.44
C CYS A 128 20.71 -30.41 -2.43
N ASN A 129 21.22 -30.44 -3.66
CA ASN A 129 20.86 -29.51 -4.72
C ASN A 129 19.35 -29.49 -4.98
N ALA A 130 18.73 -30.66 -5.11
CA ALA A 130 17.27 -30.74 -5.32
C ALA A 130 16.46 -30.12 -4.15
N LYS A 131 16.98 -30.17 -2.92
CA LYS A 131 16.34 -29.49 -1.77
C LYS A 131 16.54 -27.98 -1.84
N LEU A 132 17.75 -27.52 -2.18
CA LEU A 132 18.06 -26.10 -2.32
C LEU A 132 17.25 -25.44 -3.45
N GLU A 133 17.09 -26.11 -4.59
CA GLU A 133 16.26 -25.63 -5.70
C GLU A 133 14.79 -25.44 -5.28
N LYS A 134 14.24 -26.38 -4.50
CA LYS A 134 12.89 -26.26 -3.93
C LYS A 134 12.77 -25.11 -2.94
N GLN A 135 13.79 -24.86 -2.13
CA GLN A 135 13.81 -23.73 -1.20
C GLN A 135 13.91 -22.40 -1.93
N ILE A 136 14.75 -22.30 -2.96
CA ILE A 136 14.91 -21.10 -3.79
C ILE A 136 13.57 -20.76 -4.47
N THR A 137 12.92 -21.73 -5.09
CA THR A 137 11.62 -21.52 -5.74
C THR A 137 10.53 -21.09 -4.75
N ALA A 138 10.46 -21.71 -3.57
CA ALA A 138 9.54 -21.29 -2.51
C ALA A 138 9.84 -19.86 -2.02
N CYS A 139 11.10 -19.52 -1.76
CA CYS A 139 11.50 -18.17 -1.37
C CYS A 139 11.15 -17.13 -2.44
N ASN A 140 11.42 -17.42 -3.71
CA ASN A 140 11.09 -16.53 -4.82
C ASN A 140 9.57 -16.30 -4.94
N SER A 141 8.75 -17.35 -4.80
CA SER A 141 7.29 -17.18 -4.78
C SER A 141 6.81 -16.30 -3.63
N LYS A 142 7.42 -16.45 -2.44
CA LYS A 142 7.09 -15.64 -1.26
C LYS A 142 7.51 -14.19 -1.44
N LEU A 143 8.67 -13.96 -2.06
CA LEU A 143 9.16 -12.63 -2.40
C LEU A 143 8.21 -11.94 -3.38
N GLN A 144 7.81 -12.62 -4.46
CA GLN A 144 6.87 -12.08 -5.45
C GLN A 144 5.51 -11.72 -4.83
N LEU A 145 4.99 -12.58 -3.94
CA LEU A 145 3.77 -12.28 -3.19
C LEU A 145 3.94 -11.01 -2.34
N LYS A 146 5.06 -10.91 -1.60
CA LYS A 146 5.35 -9.74 -0.76
C LYS A 146 5.55 -8.46 -1.57
N ASP A 147 6.16 -8.53 -2.75
CA ASP A 147 6.29 -7.39 -3.65
C ASP A 147 4.92 -6.92 -4.16
N SER A 148 4.03 -7.85 -4.51
CA SER A 148 2.67 -7.52 -4.93
C SER A 148 1.85 -6.86 -3.81
N GLU A 149 1.99 -7.35 -2.58
CA GLU A 149 1.37 -6.77 -1.38
C GLU A 149 1.94 -5.37 -1.09
N ASN A 150 3.25 -5.19 -1.23
CA ASN A 150 3.90 -3.89 -1.04
C ASN A 150 3.38 -2.84 -2.05
N VAL A 151 3.22 -3.23 -3.31
CA VAL A 151 2.65 -2.36 -4.35
C VAL A 151 1.19 -2.01 -4.05
N ALA A 152 0.38 -2.98 -3.59
CA ALA A 152 -1.00 -2.73 -3.20
C ALA A 152 -1.10 -1.74 -2.03
N LEU A 153 -0.33 -1.97 -0.96
CA LEU A 153 -0.28 -1.09 0.21
C LEU A 153 0.19 0.32 -0.15
N ARG A 154 1.15 0.47 -1.07
CA ARG A 154 1.60 1.80 -1.55
C ARG A 154 0.47 2.56 -2.26
N LYS A 155 -0.34 1.87 -3.06
CA LYS A 155 -1.50 2.48 -3.74
C LYS A 155 -2.57 2.91 -2.73
N GLU A 156 -2.85 2.07 -1.74
CA GLU A 156 -3.81 2.38 -0.68
C GLU A 156 -3.36 3.59 0.15
N VAL A 157 -2.08 3.67 0.51
CA VAL A 157 -1.51 4.84 1.20
C VAL A 157 -1.68 6.12 0.39
N GLU A 158 -1.46 6.08 -0.92
CA GLU A 158 -1.62 7.25 -1.78
C GLU A 158 -3.09 7.66 -1.93
N GLN A 159 -3.99 6.67 -2.01
CA GLN A 159 -5.43 6.92 -2.00
C GLN A 159 -5.87 7.59 -0.69
N LEU A 160 -5.49 7.05 0.46
CA LEU A 160 -5.83 7.60 1.78
C LEU A 160 -5.27 9.01 1.97
N LYS A 161 -4.08 9.31 1.45
CA LYS A 161 -3.53 10.68 1.46
C LYS A 161 -4.38 11.67 0.68
N ASN A 162 -4.87 11.25 -0.50
CA ASN A 162 -5.74 12.10 -1.31
C ASN A 162 -7.11 12.32 -0.66
N GLU A 163 -7.70 11.27 -0.07
CA GLU A 163 -8.95 11.36 0.70
C GLU A 163 -8.80 12.26 1.93
N LEU A 164 -7.69 12.16 2.66
CA LEU A 164 -7.37 13.03 3.79
C LEU A 164 -7.26 14.49 3.36
N LYS A 165 -6.58 14.77 2.24
CA LYS A 165 -6.45 16.13 1.69
C LYS A 165 -7.82 16.70 1.31
N ASN A 166 -8.67 15.90 0.66
CA ASN A 166 -10.03 16.32 0.28
C ASN A 166 -10.88 16.61 1.53
N SER A 167 -10.88 15.70 2.51
CA SER A 167 -11.61 15.86 3.76
C SER A 167 -11.15 17.10 4.54
N SER A 168 -9.84 17.36 4.57
CA SER A 168 -9.28 18.57 5.18
C SER A 168 -9.76 19.86 4.50
N ASN A 169 -9.82 19.87 3.16
CA ASN A 169 -10.35 21.01 2.41
C ASN A 169 -11.85 21.24 2.69
N GLU A 170 -12.65 20.17 2.77
CA GLU A 170 -14.08 20.24 3.09
C GLU A 170 -14.33 20.73 4.52
N LEU A 171 -13.51 20.27 5.48
CA LEU A 171 -13.54 20.74 6.86
C LEU A 171 -13.26 22.24 6.92
N ASN A 172 -12.17 22.70 6.30
CA ASN A 172 -11.81 24.12 6.24
C ASN A 172 -12.91 24.98 5.59
N ALA A 173 -13.56 24.47 4.53
CA ALA A 173 -14.69 25.16 3.91
C ALA A 173 -15.89 25.28 4.87
N SER A 174 -16.18 24.22 5.63
CA SER A 174 -17.26 24.18 6.61
C SER A 174 -16.99 25.09 7.81
N GLU A 175 -15.76 25.09 8.33
CA GLU A 175 -15.32 26.01 9.39
C GLU A 175 -15.46 27.47 8.98
N ASN A 176 -15.07 27.80 7.74
CA ASN A 176 -15.23 29.15 7.22
C ASN A 176 -16.69 29.58 7.11
N ARG A 177 -17.60 28.68 6.69
CA ARG A 177 -19.05 28.95 6.67
C ARG A 177 -19.58 29.16 8.09
N LEU A 178 -19.19 28.30 9.03
CA LEU A 178 -19.56 28.42 10.44
C LEU A 178 -19.09 29.74 11.04
N LYS A 179 -17.86 30.16 10.74
CA LYS A 179 -17.30 31.44 11.20
C LYS A 179 -18.12 32.64 10.68
N ARG A 180 -18.51 32.63 9.41
CA ARG A 180 -19.36 33.70 8.84
C ARG A 180 -20.75 33.73 9.49
N ALA A 181 -21.40 32.57 9.62
CA ALA A 181 -22.70 32.47 10.29
C ALA A 181 -22.62 32.96 11.75
N SER A 182 -21.53 32.64 12.45
CA SER A 182 -21.30 33.09 13.83
C SER A 182 -21.14 34.61 13.93
N GLN A 183 -20.44 35.22 12.97
CA GLN A 183 -20.31 36.68 12.89
C GLN A 183 -21.66 37.36 12.58
N GLU A 184 -22.48 36.79 11.71
CA GLU A 184 -23.83 37.29 11.41
C GLU A 184 -24.74 37.20 12.63
N ILE A 185 -24.72 36.08 13.37
CA ILE A 185 -25.46 35.93 14.63
C ILE A 185 -25.07 37.04 15.61
N GLU A 186 -23.78 37.32 15.76
CA GLU A 186 -23.32 38.35 16.70
C GLU A 186 -23.74 39.77 16.27
N LYS A 187 -23.74 40.05 14.96
CA LYS A 187 -24.30 41.29 14.40
C LYS A 187 -25.80 41.41 14.65
N HIS A 188 -26.57 40.33 14.48
CA HIS A 188 -28.00 40.36 14.74
C HIS A 188 -28.31 40.54 16.23
N LYS A 189 -27.55 39.91 17.13
CA LYS A 189 -27.68 40.14 18.58
C LYS A 189 -27.43 41.60 18.95
N SER A 190 -26.37 42.21 18.41
CA SER A 190 -26.08 43.63 18.69
C SER A 190 -27.17 44.54 18.13
N LEU A 191 -27.66 44.29 16.92
CA LEU A 191 -28.77 45.03 16.32
C LEU A 191 -30.06 44.92 17.16
N VAL A 192 -30.41 43.72 17.63
CA VAL A 192 -31.57 43.50 18.50
C VAL A 192 -31.43 44.27 19.81
N LYS A 193 -30.23 44.32 20.40
CA LYS A 193 -29.97 45.10 21.61
C LYS A 193 -30.19 46.60 21.37
N THR A 194 -29.69 47.13 20.25
CA THR A 194 -29.88 48.54 19.87
C THR A 194 -31.36 48.85 19.64
N LEU A 195 -32.06 48.05 18.84
CA LEU A 195 -33.49 48.25 18.56
C LEU A 195 -34.36 48.22 19.83
N ARG A 196 -34.05 47.33 20.79
CA ARG A 196 -34.73 47.30 22.09
C ARG A 196 -34.52 48.59 22.90
N GLN A 197 -33.33 49.17 22.82
CA GLN A 197 -33.02 50.42 23.51
C GLN A 197 -33.73 51.60 22.83
N GLU A 198 -33.68 51.68 21.50
CA GLU A 198 -34.40 52.69 20.71
C GLU A 198 -35.92 52.61 20.94
N GLU A 199 -36.49 51.40 20.99
CA GLU A 199 -37.91 51.20 21.29
C GLU A 199 -38.27 51.73 22.70
N LYS A 200 -37.41 51.47 23.69
CA LYS A 200 -37.60 51.96 25.07
C LYS A 200 -37.55 53.49 25.13
N GLU A 201 -36.57 54.11 24.49
CA GLU A 201 -36.42 55.57 24.42
C GLU A 201 -37.59 56.23 23.66
N SER A 202 -38.00 55.64 22.55
CA SER A 202 -39.16 56.09 21.77
C SER A 202 -40.44 56.05 22.60
N LYS A 203 -40.73 54.93 23.28
CA LYS A 203 -41.89 54.82 24.18
C LYS A 203 -41.86 55.84 25.31
N GLU A 204 -40.70 56.11 25.89
CA GLU A 204 -40.56 57.12 26.95
C GLU A 204 -40.78 58.54 26.42
N SER A 205 -40.22 58.86 25.25
CA SER A 205 -40.47 60.14 24.55
C SER A 205 -41.95 60.34 24.25
N TYR A 206 -42.63 59.33 23.70
CA TYR A 206 -44.08 59.39 23.45
C TYR A 206 -44.88 59.61 24.74
N ARG A 207 -44.51 58.97 25.86
CA ARG A 207 -45.16 59.19 27.16
C ARG A 207 -44.98 60.62 27.64
N ASN A 208 -43.79 61.20 27.49
CA ASN A 208 -43.52 62.57 27.91
C ASN A 208 -44.28 63.58 27.05
N ASN A 209 -44.23 63.42 25.72
CA ASN A 209 -45.01 64.26 24.79
C ASN A 209 -46.52 64.17 25.08
N LEU A 210 -47.04 62.98 25.40
CA LEU A 210 -48.44 62.81 25.76
C LEU A 210 -48.78 63.53 27.07
N LYS A 211 -47.92 63.46 28.09
CA LYS A 211 -48.10 64.21 29.35
C LYS A 211 -48.12 65.72 29.10
N ASP A 212 -47.18 66.22 28.29
CA ASP A 212 -47.10 67.64 27.96
C ASP A 212 -48.35 68.09 27.21
N LEU A 213 -48.79 67.34 26.20
CA LEU A 213 -50.00 67.63 25.43
C LEU A 213 -51.26 67.63 26.33
N ILE A 214 -51.38 66.66 27.26
CA ILE A 214 -52.46 66.63 28.24
C ILE A 214 -52.43 67.89 29.13
N SER A 215 -51.25 68.32 29.58
CA SER A 215 -51.08 69.53 30.37
C SER A 215 -51.53 70.78 29.60
N THR A 216 -51.07 70.92 28.35
CA THR A 216 -51.45 72.03 27.47
C THR A 216 -52.96 72.06 27.20
N VAL A 217 -53.58 70.90 26.93
CA VAL A 217 -55.04 70.81 26.74
C VAL A 217 -55.79 71.26 27.99
N LYS A 218 -55.37 70.83 29.18
CA LYS A 218 -55.97 71.29 30.44
C LYS A 218 -55.84 72.80 30.62
N GLN A 219 -54.69 73.36 30.26
CA GLN A 219 -54.45 74.80 30.38
C GLN A 219 -55.28 75.62 29.38
N ILE A 220 -55.38 75.18 28.13
CA ILE A 220 -56.27 75.79 27.13
C ILE A 220 -57.72 75.74 27.60
N GLN A 221 -58.17 74.61 28.15
CA GLN A 221 -59.52 74.47 28.69
C GLN A 221 -59.79 75.45 29.84
N LYS A 222 -58.81 75.65 30.72
CA LYS A 222 -58.89 76.66 31.79
C LYS A 222 -59.01 78.08 31.23
N HIS A 223 -58.13 78.47 30.31
CA HIS A 223 -58.16 79.80 29.67
C HIS A 223 -59.48 80.04 28.91
N LYS A 224 -59.99 79.01 28.21
CA LYS A 224 -61.30 79.07 27.55
C LYS A 224 -62.43 79.35 28.54
N ASN A 225 -62.44 78.66 29.68
CA ASN A 225 -63.46 78.86 30.71
C ASN A 225 -63.38 80.25 31.34
N GLU A 226 -62.17 80.75 31.61
CA GLU A 226 -61.94 82.11 32.11
C GLU A 226 -62.42 83.17 31.11
N LEU A 227 -62.13 82.98 29.81
CA LEU A 227 -62.59 83.86 28.75
C LEU A 227 -64.12 83.86 28.62
N LEU A 228 -64.75 82.68 28.64
CA LEU A 228 -66.21 82.54 28.63
C LEU A 228 -66.85 83.25 29.84
N HIS A 229 -66.25 83.15 31.02
CA HIS A 229 -66.70 83.86 32.21
C HIS A 229 -66.56 85.38 32.06
N GLY A 230 -65.44 85.84 31.49
CA GLY A 230 -65.22 87.25 31.13
C GLY A 230 -66.31 87.78 30.20
N TYR A 231 -66.65 87.04 29.13
CA TYR A 231 -67.73 87.42 28.21
C TYR A 231 -69.10 87.50 28.91
N LYS A 232 -69.42 86.55 29.79
CA LYS A 232 -70.68 86.61 30.57
C LYS A 232 -70.77 87.88 31.42
N LYS A 233 -69.67 88.25 32.10
CA LYS A 233 -69.60 89.51 32.87
C LYS A 233 -69.73 90.74 31.98
N GLN A 234 -69.10 90.75 30.81
CA GLN A 234 -69.22 91.85 29.84
C GLN A 234 -70.66 92.02 29.36
N ILE A 235 -71.38 90.93 29.07
CA ILE A 235 -72.79 90.98 28.69
C ILE A 235 -73.63 91.62 29.80
N GLN A 236 -73.45 91.18 31.06
CA GLN A 236 -74.16 91.77 32.20
C GLN A 236 -73.84 93.26 32.39
N LEU A 237 -72.59 93.66 32.17
CA LEU A 237 -72.18 95.06 32.22
C LEU A 237 -72.85 95.88 31.10
N ILE A 238 -72.88 95.36 29.88
CA ILE A 238 -73.57 95.99 28.75
C ILE A 238 -75.05 96.20 29.07
N ASP A 239 -75.72 95.20 29.64
CA ASP A 239 -77.13 95.31 30.03
C ASP A 239 -77.35 96.38 31.12
N ASN A 240 -76.47 96.45 32.12
CA ASN A 240 -76.52 97.50 33.14
C ASN A 240 -76.27 98.89 32.56
N LEU A 241 -75.27 99.05 31.68
CA LEU A 241 -74.96 100.32 31.02
C LEU A 241 -76.12 100.77 30.12
N LYS A 242 -76.78 99.85 29.40
CA LYS A 242 -77.99 100.16 28.63
C LYS A 242 -79.12 100.68 29.52
N LYS A 243 -79.37 100.04 30.68
CA LYS A 243 -80.37 100.51 31.65
C LYS A 243 -80.01 101.89 32.20
N GLN A 244 -78.75 102.09 32.60
CA GLN A 244 -78.26 103.39 33.08
C GLN A 244 -78.42 104.48 32.02
N LYS A 245 -78.09 104.20 30.75
CA LYS A 245 -78.30 105.11 29.63
C LYS A 245 -79.76 105.58 29.55
N VAL A 246 -80.72 104.65 29.61
CA VAL A 246 -82.16 104.98 29.59
C VAL A 246 -82.57 105.83 30.80
N HIS A 247 -82.07 105.52 32.00
CA HIS A 247 -82.33 106.33 33.19
C HIS A 247 -81.79 107.77 33.04
N VAL A 248 -80.55 107.92 32.56
CA VAL A 248 -79.93 109.23 32.32
C VAL A 248 -80.69 110.02 31.24
N GLU A 249 -81.07 109.38 30.13
CA GLU A 249 -81.90 109.98 29.09
C GLU A 249 -83.25 110.45 29.64
N SER A 250 -83.89 109.64 30.51
CA SER A 250 -85.15 110.01 31.17
C SER A 250 -85.00 111.21 32.11
N CYS A 251 -83.94 111.23 32.93
CA CYS A 251 -83.62 112.40 33.77
C CYS A 251 -83.37 113.65 32.91
N LYS A 252 -82.69 113.53 31.77
CA LYS A 252 -82.44 114.67 30.88
C LYS A 252 -83.72 115.22 30.25
N VAL A 253 -84.64 114.34 29.84
CA VAL A 253 -85.98 114.73 29.35
C VAL A 253 -86.77 115.42 30.46
N LEU A 254 -86.72 114.91 31.70
CA LEU A 254 -87.35 115.57 32.85
C LEU A 254 -86.75 116.95 33.13
N GLU A 255 -85.42 117.09 33.16
CA GLU A 255 -84.75 118.39 33.32
C GLU A 255 -85.16 119.39 32.23
N LEU A 256 -85.29 118.94 30.98
CA LEU A 256 -85.77 119.78 29.87
C LEU A 256 -87.24 120.19 30.07
N ALA A 257 -88.10 119.25 30.44
CA ALA A 257 -89.51 119.52 30.73
C ALA A 257 -89.68 120.48 31.92
N GLU A 258 -88.90 120.31 32.98
CA GLU A 258 -88.85 121.24 34.12
C GLU A 258 -88.40 122.64 33.67
N SER A 259 -87.33 122.74 32.86
CA SER A 259 -86.86 124.02 32.32
C SER A 259 -87.91 124.71 31.45
N GLU A 260 -88.62 123.97 30.60
CA GLU A 260 -89.72 124.51 29.79
C GLU A 260 -90.93 124.93 30.64
N PHE A 261 -91.27 124.14 31.66
CA PHE A 261 -92.34 124.48 32.61
C PHE A 261 -92.04 125.75 33.39
N PHE A 262 -90.81 125.93 33.90
CA PHE A 262 -90.39 127.18 34.56
C PHE A 262 -90.44 128.37 33.60
N LYS A 263 -90.00 128.21 32.34
CA LYS A 263 -90.14 129.25 31.31
C LYS A 263 -91.61 129.63 31.06
N LEU A 264 -92.52 128.65 31.04
CA LEU A 264 -93.97 128.88 30.89
C LEU A 264 -94.57 129.61 32.09
N LEU A 265 -94.11 129.32 33.31
CA LEU A 265 -94.49 130.04 34.54
C LEU A 265 -94.00 131.49 34.55
N GLU A 266 -92.78 131.74 34.07
CA GLU A 266 -92.25 133.10 33.88
C GLU A 266 -92.97 133.86 32.74
N TRP A 267 -93.70 133.17 31.86
CA TRP A 267 -94.37 133.76 30.69
C TRP A 267 -95.71 134.46 30.99
N LYS A 268 -96.18 134.42 32.24
CA LYS A 268 -97.30 135.23 32.72
C LYS A 268 -97.07 135.73 34.14
N LEU A 269 -96.27 136.79 34.25
CA LEU A 269 -96.29 137.74 35.36
C LEU A 269 -95.91 139.11 34.79
N ASP A 270 -96.84 139.67 34.01
CA ASP A 270 -97.16 141.11 34.08
C ASP A 270 -98.18 141.29 35.22
#